data_AF-A0A9Q3STT6-F1
#
_entry.id   AF-A0A9Q3STT6-F1
#
_cell.length_a   1.000
_cell.length_b   1.000
_cell.length_c   1.000
_cell.angle_alpha   90.00
_cell.angle_beta   90.00
_cell.angle_gamma   90.00
#
_symmetry.space_group_name_H-M   'P 1'
#
loop_
_entity.id
_entity.type
_entity.pdbx_description
1 polymer ?
#
loop_
_entity_poly.entity_id
_entity_poly.type
_entity_poly.pdbx_seq_one_letter_code
_entity_poly.pdbx_strand_id
1 'polypeptide(L)'
;MAPVPRRRSAPLGPTTLTSHVRRVAAWCEDNGSVPDPCFAHPRSSRQLRDALGPTGEGDTLSELLSTVTYQVVIATALGVGVLRNEDQTIRAGDAFNHWLSAPSEEWRRRSLVEAYIACLEPVVAPDGASLQREMTAACAALWFILVRSLVDDPAHDGEAFDTGIDTDVEKVSAWVFMRLATMVDLGLIVPVNGQFCVPDSHAPALIEALDRRRLDTSTPADL
;
A
#
# COMPACT_ATOMS: atom_id res chain seq x y z
N MET A 1 27.45 -14.28 -27.37
CA MET A 1 26.85 -13.47 -26.30
C MET A 1 27.04 -14.21 -24.99
N ALA A 2 27.78 -13.62 -24.04
CA ALA A 2 27.90 -14.20 -22.69
C ALA A 2 26.61 -13.91 -21.90
N PRO A 3 26.14 -14.85 -21.06
CA PRO A 3 24.94 -14.62 -20.25
C PRO A 3 25.21 -13.47 -19.27
N VAL A 4 24.27 -12.52 -19.20
CA VAL A 4 24.29 -11.42 -18.23
C VAL A 4 24.26 -12.04 -16.83
N PRO A 5 25.13 -11.61 -15.89
CA PRO A 5 25.13 -12.16 -14.55
C PRO A 5 23.79 -11.85 -13.89
N ARG A 6 23.05 -12.88 -13.45
CA ARG A 6 21.93 -12.71 -12.53
C ARG A 6 22.46 -11.96 -11.30
N ARG A 7 22.10 -10.69 -11.16
CA ARG A 7 22.38 -9.91 -9.95
C ARG A 7 21.77 -10.71 -8.80
N ARG A 8 22.63 -11.23 -7.92
CA ARG A 8 22.18 -11.80 -6.65
C ARG A 8 21.48 -10.66 -5.91
N SER A 9 20.17 -10.77 -5.74
CA SER A 9 19.36 -9.84 -4.97
C SER A 9 19.98 -9.74 -3.58
N ALA A 10 20.43 -8.54 -3.21
CA ALA A 10 20.82 -8.27 -1.83
C ALA A 10 19.59 -8.51 -0.92
N PRO A 11 19.78 -8.96 0.34
CA PRO A 11 18.68 -9.08 1.27
C PRO A 11 17.94 -7.74 1.35
N LEU A 12 16.61 -7.79 1.31
CA LEU A 12 15.73 -6.63 1.40
C LEU A 12 16.14 -5.82 2.64
N GLY A 13 16.82 -4.68 2.47
CA GLY A 13 17.06 -3.75 3.57
C GLY A 13 15.73 -3.35 4.21
N PRO A 14 15.72 -2.81 5.44
CA PRO A 14 14.49 -2.33 6.04
C PRO A 14 13.88 -1.25 5.14
N THR A 15 12.71 -1.53 4.56
CA THR A 15 11.97 -0.58 3.72
C THR A 15 11.34 0.50 4.60
N THR A 16 10.97 1.64 4.00
CA THR A 16 10.16 2.68 4.67
C THR A 16 8.89 2.06 5.26
N LEU A 17 8.23 1.16 4.50
CA LEU A 17 7.13 0.33 4.98
C LEU A 17 7.47 -0.44 6.27
N THR A 18 8.59 -1.17 6.30
CA THR A 18 9.00 -1.95 7.48
C THR A 18 9.18 -1.04 8.69
N SER A 19 9.75 0.15 8.49
CA SER A 19 9.89 1.14 9.57
C SER A 19 8.53 1.64 10.08
N HIS A 20 7.58 1.93 9.18
CA HIS A 20 6.25 2.40 9.56
C HIS A 20 5.43 1.33 10.29
N VAL A 21 5.42 0.08 9.82
CA VAL A 21 4.72 -1.01 10.52
C VAL A 21 5.27 -1.19 11.94
N ARG A 22 6.59 -1.07 12.13
CA ARG A 22 7.20 -1.12 13.47
C ARG A 22 6.84 0.08 14.34
N ARG A 23 6.76 1.29 13.78
CA ARG A 23 6.32 2.47 14.54
C ARG A 23 4.88 2.35 15.01
N VAL A 24 3.99 1.83 14.16
CA VAL A 24 2.60 1.56 14.53
C VAL A 24 2.52 0.49 15.62
N ALA A 25 3.34 -0.56 15.54
CA ALA A 25 3.44 -1.56 16.60
C ALA A 25 3.89 -0.94 17.93
N ALA A 26 4.96 -0.15 17.94
CA ALA A 26 5.45 0.55 19.13
C ALA A 26 4.39 1.52 19.70
N TRP A 27 3.68 2.25 18.84
CA TRP A 27 2.58 3.10 19.28
C TRP A 27 1.49 2.30 19.99
N CYS A 28 1.11 1.15 19.42
CA CYS A 28 0.12 0.27 20.02
C CYS A 28 0.59 -0.30 21.37
N GLU A 29 1.89 -0.56 21.51
CA GLU A 29 2.50 -0.96 22.79
C GLU A 29 2.31 0.12 23.87
N ASP A 30 2.61 1.38 23.52
CA ASP A 30 2.55 2.51 24.44
C ASP A 30 1.11 2.94 24.79
N ASN A 31 0.17 2.81 23.84
CA ASN A 31 -1.17 3.38 23.95
C ASN A 31 -2.29 2.34 24.10
N GLY A 32 -1.99 1.05 23.94
CA GLY A 32 -2.96 -0.06 23.97
C GLY A 32 -3.86 -0.17 22.73
N SER A 33 -3.88 0.84 21.86
CA SER A 33 -4.60 0.84 20.60
C SER A 33 -3.96 1.78 19.56
N VAL A 34 -4.44 1.67 18.32
CA VAL A 34 -4.02 2.49 17.20
C VAL A 34 -5.19 3.37 16.73
N PRO A 35 -4.95 4.65 16.35
CA PRO A 35 -5.99 5.52 15.81
C PRO A 35 -6.77 4.87 14.66
N ASP A 36 -8.08 5.05 14.64
CA ASP A 36 -8.93 4.51 13.58
C ASP A 36 -8.55 5.12 12.22
N PRO A 37 -8.21 4.33 11.19
CA PRO A 37 -7.94 4.83 9.85
C PRO A 37 -9.15 5.51 9.17
N CYS A 38 -10.37 5.34 9.71
CA CYS A 38 -11.62 5.85 9.15
C CYS A 38 -11.97 7.28 9.63
N PHE A 39 -11.06 8.01 10.30
CA PHE A 39 -11.35 9.38 10.75
C PHE A 39 -11.80 10.27 9.60
N ALA A 40 -13.06 10.70 9.65
CA ALA A 40 -13.74 11.46 8.61
C ALA A 40 -13.20 12.88 8.35
N HIS A 41 -12.12 13.34 9.03
CA HIS A 41 -11.59 14.69 8.85
C HIS A 41 -10.05 14.78 8.87
N PRO A 42 -9.44 15.42 7.84
CA PRO A 42 -7.99 15.71 7.77
C PRO A 42 -7.46 16.48 9.00
N ARG A 43 -8.33 17.23 9.70
CA ARG A 43 -7.96 18.02 10.89
C ARG A 43 -7.57 17.18 12.12
N SER A 44 -7.81 15.87 12.11
CA SER A 44 -7.36 14.93 13.17
C SER A 44 -5.90 14.47 12.99
N SER A 45 -5.20 14.99 11.97
CA SER A 45 -3.88 14.58 11.47
C SER A 45 -2.70 14.67 12.45
N ARG A 46 -2.86 15.19 13.68
CA ARG A 46 -1.75 15.17 14.65
C ARG A 46 -1.42 13.76 15.14
N GLN A 47 -2.43 12.97 15.50
CA GLN A 47 -2.21 11.60 16.00
C GLN A 47 -1.68 10.66 14.91
N LEU A 48 -2.11 10.85 13.66
CA LEU A 48 -1.62 10.11 12.50
C LEU A 48 -0.15 10.42 12.20
N ARG A 49 0.21 11.73 12.23
CA ARG A 49 1.59 12.18 12.10
C ARG A 49 2.47 11.71 13.24
N ASP A 50 1.98 11.75 14.47
CA ASP A 50 2.74 11.27 15.63
C ASP A 50 2.98 9.75 15.54
N ALA A 51 2.03 8.96 15.00
CA ALA A 51 2.19 7.53 14.80
C ALA A 51 3.15 7.15 13.65
N LEU A 52 3.18 7.91 12.56
CA LEU A 52 4.07 7.66 11.43
C LEU A 52 5.39 8.43 11.48
N GLY A 53 5.54 9.45 12.32
CA GLY A 53 6.64 10.42 12.34
C GLY A 53 6.33 11.71 11.54
N PRO A 54 7.14 12.77 11.69
CA PRO A 54 6.82 14.09 11.14
C PRO A 54 6.76 14.07 9.61
N THR A 55 5.55 14.18 9.05
CA THR A 55 5.33 14.65 7.68
C THR A 55 5.14 16.17 7.75
N GLY A 56 5.71 16.90 6.79
CA GLY A 56 5.95 18.36 6.82
C GLY A 56 4.72 19.27 7.04
N GLU A 57 4.96 20.59 7.07
CA GLU A 57 3.90 21.60 7.24
C GLU A 57 2.84 21.51 6.12
N GLY A 58 1.58 21.40 6.53
CA GLY A 58 0.51 20.77 5.76
C GLY A 58 -0.23 21.67 4.77
N ASP A 59 -0.18 21.29 3.50
CA ASP A 59 -1.25 21.53 2.54
C ASP A 59 -2.22 20.34 2.49
N THR A 60 -3.39 20.53 1.88
CA THR A 60 -4.45 19.51 1.81
C THR A 60 -3.99 18.22 1.13
N LEU A 61 -3.07 18.32 0.18
CA LEU A 61 -2.53 17.15 -0.55
C LEU A 61 -1.61 16.32 0.35
N SER A 62 -0.74 16.95 1.13
CA SER A 62 0.15 16.30 2.08
C SER A 62 -0.61 15.61 3.21
N GLU A 63 -1.71 16.22 3.67
CA GLU A 63 -2.62 15.61 4.65
C GLU A 63 -3.32 14.38 4.08
N LEU A 64 -3.80 14.45 2.83
CA LEU A 64 -4.42 13.33 2.15
C LEU A 64 -3.42 12.18 1.93
N LEU A 65 -2.19 12.50 1.51
CA LEU A 65 -1.13 11.50 1.29
C LEU A 65 -0.76 10.79 2.60
N SER A 66 -0.61 11.56 3.69
CA SER A 66 -0.36 11.00 5.02
C SER A 66 -1.49 10.06 5.46
N THR A 67 -2.74 10.44 5.18
CA THR A 67 -3.92 9.62 5.50
C THR A 67 -3.94 8.31 4.71
N VAL A 68 -3.73 8.36 3.39
CA VAL A 68 -3.71 7.16 2.54
C VAL A 68 -2.51 6.26 2.90
N THR A 69 -1.35 6.84 3.16
CA THR A 69 -0.16 6.10 3.61
C THR A 69 -0.43 5.39 4.93
N TYR A 70 -1.04 6.08 5.90
CA TYR A 70 -1.43 5.47 7.16
C TYR A 70 -2.39 4.31 6.97
N GLN A 71 -3.44 4.51 6.18
CA GLN A 71 -4.42 3.48 5.84
C GLN A 71 -3.74 2.22 5.26
N VAL A 72 -2.80 2.38 4.32
CA VAL A 72 -2.03 1.27 3.78
C VAL A 72 -1.17 0.59 4.84
N VAL A 73 -0.50 1.35 5.72
CA VAL A 73 0.32 0.79 6.81
C VAL A 73 -0.54 -0.01 7.79
N ILE A 74 -1.72 0.49 8.17
CA ILE A 74 -2.66 -0.22 9.05
C ILE A 74 -3.18 -1.49 8.39
N ALA A 75 -3.63 -1.41 7.13
CA ALA A 75 -4.08 -2.58 6.38
C ALA A 75 -2.96 -3.63 6.27
N THR A 76 -1.73 -3.20 5.99
CA THR A 76 -0.55 -4.07 5.97
C THR A 76 -0.34 -4.73 7.32
N ALA A 77 -0.36 -3.96 8.42
CA ALA A 77 -0.14 -4.44 9.77
C ALA A 77 -1.21 -5.44 10.23
N LEU A 78 -2.47 -5.23 9.80
CA LEU A 78 -3.56 -6.19 9.99
C LEU A 78 -3.32 -7.47 9.18
N GLY A 79 -2.98 -7.35 7.90
CA GLY A 79 -2.73 -8.50 7.01
C GLY A 79 -1.58 -9.39 7.48
N VAL A 80 -0.52 -8.81 8.06
CA VAL A 80 0.59 -9.58 8.65
C VAL A 80 0.38 -9.97 10.12
N GLY A 81 -0.77 -9.64 10.72
CA GLY A 81 -1.11 -10.01 12.10
C GLY A 81 -0.35 -9.24 13.19
N VAL A 82 0.31 -8.13 12.86
CA VAL A 82 0.87 -7.20 13.86
C VAL A 82 -0.25 -6.57 14.66
N LEU A 83 -1.32 -6.19 13.97
CA LEU A 83 -2.52 -5.66 14.56
C LEU A 83 -3.67 -6.65 14.33
N ARG A 84 -4.72 -6.50 15.12
CA ARG A 84 -6.02 -7.15 14.93
C ARG A 84 -7.14 -6.16 15.23
N ASN A 85 -8.27 -6.36 14.57
CA ASN A 85 -9.47 -5.58 14.85
C ASN A 85 -10.31 -6.30 15.92
N GLU A 86 -10.46 -5.69 17.09
CA GLU A 86 -11.27 -6.18 18.21
C GLU A 86 -12.30 -5.13 18.58
N ASP A 87 -13.59 -5.44 18.41
CA ASP A 87 -14.70 -4.57 18.83
C ASP A 87 -14.57 -3.12 18.36
N GLN A 88 -14.25 -2.93 17.07
CA GLN A 88 -14.02 -1.61 16.44
C GLN A 88 -12.78 -0.86 16.98
N THR A 89 -11.89 -1.56 17.70
CA THR A 89 -10.60 -1.03 18.15
C THR A 89 -9.46 -1.85 17.57
N ILE A 90 -8.42 -1.17 17.07
CA ILE A 90 -7.24 -1.83 16.52
C ILE A 90 -6.22 -2.03 17.65
N ARG A 91 -5.89 -3.30 17.92
CA ARG A 91 -5.02 -3.72 19.04
C ARG A 91 -3.89 -4.63 18.57
N ALA A 92 -2.96 -4.94 19.46
CA ALA A 92 -1.86 -5.88 19.20
C ALA A 92 -2.39 -7.26 18.80
N GLY A 93 -1.89 -7.78 17.68
CA GLY A 93 -2.22 -9.11 17.15
C GLY A 93 -1.21 -10.18 17.53
N ASP A 94 -1.39 -11.38 16.99
CA ASP A 94 -0.60 -12.55 17.36
C ASP A 94 0.88 -12.46 16.90
N ALA A 95 1.14 -11.73 15.81
CA ALA A 95 2.49 -11.52 15.30
C ALA A 95 3.18 -10.29 15.91
N PHE A 96 2.53 -9.55 16.81
CA PHE A 96 3.01 -8.29 17.35
C PHE A 96 4.44 -8.36 17.93
N ASN A 97 4.70 -9.33 18.81
CA ASN A 97 6.01 -9.50 19.44
C ASN A 97 7.12 -9.87 18.44
N HIS A 98 6.78 -10.56 17.34
CA HIS A 98 7.74 -10.88 16.29
C HIS A 98 8.20 -9.62 15.54
N TRP A 99 7.37 -8.58 15.50
CA TRP A 99 7.62 -7.33 14.80
C TRP A 99 8.25 -6.22 15.67
N LEU A 100 8.10 -6.29 16.99
CA LEU A 100 8.88 -5.44 17.91
C LEU A 100 10.38 -5.74 17.78
N SER A 101 10.73 -7.03 17.65
CA SER A 101 12.06 -7.49 17.26
C SER A 101 12.35 -7.21 15.77
N ALA A 102 13.62 -7.23 15.35
CA ALA A 102 13.94 -7.05 13.92
C ALA A 102 13.27 -8.15 13.07
N PRO A 103 12.40 -7.80 12.10
CA PRO A 103 11.60 -8.80 11.40
C PRO A 103 12.48 -9.70 10.52
N SER A 104 12.16 -10.99 10.52
CA SER A 104 12.79 -11.96 9.62
C SER A 104 12.56 -11.58 8.15
N GLU A 105 13.33 -12.16 7.25
CA GLU A 105 13.13 -11.95 5.81
C GLU A 105 11.74 -12.42 5.36
N GLU A 106 11.23 -13.50 5.94
CA GLU A 106 9.87 -13.99 5.68
C GLU A 106 8.81 -12.96 6.05
N TRP A 107 8.89 -12.37 7.25
CA TRP A 107 7.94 -11.35 7.71
C TRP A 107 8.02 -10.08 6.87
N ARG A 108 9.24 -9.66 6.48
CA ARG A 108 9.44 -8.56 5.53
C ARG A 108 8.77 -8.85 4.18
N ARG A 109 8.96 -10.05 3.62
CA ARG A 109 8.32 -10.46 2.37
C ARG A 109 6.80 -10.48 2.47
N ARG A 110 6.24 -11.02 3.56
CA ARG A 110 4.79 -11.01 3.81
C ARG A 110 4.24 -9.58 3.88
N SER A 111 4.95 -8.66 4.55
CA SER A 111 4.51 -7.27 4.58
C SER A 111 4.51 -6.58 3.21
N LEU A 112 5.46 -6.92 2.32
CA LEU A 112 5.44 -6.43 0.95
C LEU A 112 4.21 -6.93 0.20
N VAL A 113 3.86 -8.23 0.34
CA VAL A 113 2.65 -8.81 -0.26
C VAL A 113 1.40 -8.05 0.22
N GLU A 114 1.21 -7.93 1.54
CA GLU A 114 0.04 -7.26 2.11
C GLU A 114 0.00 -5.75 1.75
N ALA A 115 1.14 -5.09 1.66
CA ALA A 115 1.19 -3.68 1.25
C ALA A 115 0.84 -3.48 -0.23
N TYR A 116 1.26 -4.38 -1.12
CA TYR A 116 0.82 -4.33 -2.52
C TYR A 116 -0.69 -4.57 -2.63
N ILE A 117 -1.25 -5.53 -1.89
CA ILE A 117 -2.70 -5.76 -1.84
C ILE A 117 -3.41 -4.50 -1.34
N ALA A 118 -2.99 -3.94 -0.21
CA ALA A 118 -3.57 -2.72 0.36
C ALA A 118 -3.48 -1.50 -0.56
N CYS A 119 -2.47 -1.42 -1.43
CA CYS A 119 -2.38 -0.36 -2.43
C CYS A 119 -3.25 -0.62 -3.68
N LEU A 120 -3.55 -1.89 -3.97
CA LEU A 120 -4.36 -2.33 -5.10
C LEU A 120 -5.85 -2.46 -4.78
N GLU A 121 -6.23 -2.29 -3.52
CA GLU A 121 -7.62 -2.39 -3.05
C GLU A 121 -8.12 -1.08 -2.41
N PRO A 122 -9.45 -0.84 -2.43
CA PRO A 122 -10.05 0.26 -1.70
C PRO A 122 -9.86 0.05 -0.19
N VAL A 123 -8.95 0.80 0.43
CA VAL A 123 -8.66 0.69 1.88
C VAL A 123 -9.80 1.23 2.77
N VAL A 124 -10.72 2.00 2.19
CA VAL A 124 -11.95 2.47 2.84
C VAL A 124 -13.11 2.10 1.94
N ALA A 125 -14.20 1.58 2.50
CA ALA A 125 -15.46 1.45 1.79
C ALA A 125 -16.02 2.86 1.55
N PRO A 126 -16.01 3.37 0.30
CA PRO A 126 -16.48 4.70 0.02
C PRO A 126 -17.99 4.81 0.18
N ASP A 127 -18.43 5.92 0.75
CA ASP A 127 -19.84 6.29 0.76
C ASP A 127 -20.28 6.72 -0.65
N GLY A 128 -20.85 5.77 -1.40
CA GLY A 128 -21.55 6.03 -2.66
C GLY A 128 -20.97 5.34 -3.90
N ALA A 129 -21.88 4.95 -4.79
CA ALA A 129 -21.55 4.17 -5.99
C ALA A 129 -20.65 4.91 -6.99
N SER A 130 -20.64 6.25 -7.01
CA SER A 130 -19.74 7.01 -7.90
C SER A 130 -18.29 6.87 -7.47
N LEU A 131 -18.01 7.13 -6.18
CA LEU A 131 -16.66 7.08 -5.63
C LEU A 131 -16.11 5.65 -5.63
N GLN A 132 -16.96 4.66 -5.37
CA GLN A 132 -16.60 3.24 -5.52
C GLN A 132 -16.13 2.92 -6.94
N ARG A 133 -16.83 3.41 -7.98
CA ARG A 133 -16.44 3.17 -9.38
C ARG A 133 -15.10 3.82 -9.70
N GLU A 134 -14.89 5.07 -9.29
CA GLU A 134 -13.65 5.81 -9.51
C GLU A 134 -12.44 5.14 -8.82
N MET A 135 -12.60 4.71 -7.57
CA MET A 135 -11.56 3.98 -6.84
C MET A 135 -11.27 2.61 -7.49
N THR A 136 -12.31 1.90 -7.93
CA THR A 136 -12.15 0.60 -8.62
C THR A 136 -11.38 0.77 -9.93
N ALA A 137 -11.71 1.79 -10.72
CA ALA A 137 -10.98 2.12 -11.94
C ALA A 137 -9.51 2.46 -11.64
N ALA A 138 -9.23 3.24 -10.59
CA ALA A 138 -7.87 3.52 -10.17
C ALA A 138 -7.10 2.25 -9.75
N CYS A 139 -7.73 1.35 -9.00
CA CYS A 139 -7.16 0.04 -8.63
C CYS A 139 -6.87 -0.85 -9.84
N ALA A 140 -7.64 -0.74 -10.92
CA ALA A 140 -7.39 -1.44 -12.19
C ALA A 140 -6.22 -0.81 -12.96
N ALA A 141 -6.14 0.52 -13.02
CA ALA A 141 -5.02 1.23 -13.61
C ALA A 141 -3.69 0.93 -12.89
N LEU A 142 -3.69 0.91 -11.56
CA LEU A 142 -2.51 0.55 -10.76
C LEU A 142 -2.05 -0.89 -11.02
N TRP A 143 -2.99 -1.83 -11.13
CA TRP A 143 -2.67 -3.21 -11.50
C TRP A 143 -1.93 -3.25 -12.85
N PHE A 144 -2.42 -2.53 -13.85
CA PHE A 144 -1.81 -2.47 -15.17
C PHE A 144 -0.39 -1.88 -15.12
N ILE A 145 -0.19 -0.78 -14.40
CA ILE A 145 1.12 -0.13 -14.21
C ILE A 145 2.13 -1.10 -13.57
N LEU A 146 1.72 -1.81 -12.51
CA LEU A 146 2.58 -2.74 -11.81
C LEU A 146 2.94 -3.97 -12.64
N VAL A 147 1.98 -4.54 -13.37
CA VAL A 147 2.22 -5.68 -14.28
C VAL A 147 3.18 -5.30 -15.39
N ARG A 148 3.02 -4.11 -15.97
CA ARG A 148 3.91 -3.56 -16.99
C ARG A 148 5.35 -3.40 -16.51
N SER A 149 5.51 -2.95 -15.27
CA SER A 149 6.83 -2.93 -14.65
C SER A 149 7.46 -4.32 -14.48
N LEU A 150 6.68 -5.40 -14.32
CA LEU A 150 7.22 -6.76 -14.17
C LEU A 150 7.71 -7.38 -15.48
N VAL A 151 7.24 -6.87 -16.62
CA VAL A 151 7.57 -7.39 -17.97
C VAL A 151 8.57 -6.50 -18.71
N ASP A 152 9.38 -5.73 -17.96
CA ASP A 152 10.39 -4.80 -18.47
C ASP A 152 9.83 -3.71 -19.42
N ASP A 153 8.55 -3.36 -19.28
CA ASP A 153 7.87 -2.29 -20.03
C ASP A 153 7.15 -1.33 -19.06
N PRO A 154 7.87 -0.64 -18.16
CA PRO A 154 7.25 0.17 -17.11
C PRO A 154 6.46 1.36 -17.68
N ALA A 155 5.31 1.65 -17.06
CA ALA A 155 4.46 2.75 -17.47
C ALA A 155 5.10 4.11 -17.18
N HIS A 156 4.83 5.09 -18.05
CA HIS A 156 5.33 6.45 -17.91
C HIS A 156 4.42 7.27 -16.99
N ASP A 157 5.00 8.28 -16.36
CA ASP A 157 4.25 9.31 -15.65
C ASP A 157 3.33 10.06 -16.63
N GLY A 158 2.06 10.18 -16.27
CA GLY A 158 1.01 10.74 -17.12
C GLY A 158 0.56 9.86 -18.30
N GLU A 159 0.97 8.59 -18.35
CA GLU A 159 0.47 7.67 -19.38
C GLU A 159 -1.04 7.46 -19.27
N ALA A 160 -1.73 7.50 -20.42
CA ALA A 160 -3.16 7.30 -20.47
C ALA A 160 -3.53 5.83 -20.20
N PHE A 161 -4.53 5.62 -19.37
CA PHE A 161 -5.12 4.31 -19.09
C PHE A 161 -6.64 4.39 -19.23
N ASP A 162 -7.27 3.25 -19.50
CA ASP A 162 -8.72 3.18 -19.55
C ASP A 162 -9.30 3.41 -18.15
N THR A 163 -10.08 4.48 -17.99
CA THR A 163 -10.77 4.79 -16.72
C THR A 163 -12.13 4.10 -16.63
N GLY A 164 -12.62 3.51 -17.73
CA GLY A 164 -13.93 2.87 -17.82
C GLY A 164 -15.09 3.87 -18.03
N ILE A 165 -16.24 3.32 -18.41
CA ILE A 165 -17.45 4.09 -18.73
C ILE A 165 -18.06 4.72 -17.46
N ASP A 166 -18.62 5.91 -17.58
CA ASP A 166 -19.27 6.67 -16.50
C ASP A 166 -18.37 6.97 -15.29
N THR A 167 -17.06 7.08 -15.52
CA THR A 167 -16.08 7.53 -14.52
C THR A 167 -15.62 8.96 -14.81
N ASP A 168 -15.30 9.68 -13.74
CA ASP A 168 -14.67 10.99 -13.82
C ASP A 168 -13.15 10.83 -13.94
N VAL A 169 -12.62 11.09 -15.13
CA VAL A 169 -11.20 10.89 -15.47
C VAL A 169 -10.27 11.65 -14.54
N GLU A 170 -10.62 12.87 -14.14
CA GLU A 170 -9.79 13.69 -13.26
C GLU A 170 -9.69 13.06 -11.88
N LYS A 171 -10.81 12.54 -11.35
CA LYS A 171 -10.83 11.87 -10.04
C LYS A 171 -10.12 10.52 -10.07
N VAL A 172 -10.30 9.73 -11.12
CA VAL A 172 -9.56 8.46 -11.27
C VAL A 172 -8.06 8.75 -11.33
N SER A 173 -7.65 9.75 -12.12
CA SER A 173 -6.25 10.16 -12.22
C SER A 173 -5.68 10.63 -10.88
N ALA A 174 -6.45 11.41 -10.12
CA ALA A 174 -6.06 11.82 -8.78
C ALA A 174 -5.86 10.62 -7.84
N TRP A 175 -6.77 9.64 -7.86
CA TRP A 175 -6.62 8.41 -7.07
C TRP A 175 -5.39 7.59 -7.46
N VAL A 176 -5.14 7.42 -8.76
CA VAL A 176 -3.94 6.74 -9.27
C VAL A 176 -2.69 7.46 -8.79
N PHE A 177 -2.63 8.79 -8.95
CA PHE A 177 -1.51 9.60 -8.50
C PHE A 177 -1.25 9.45 -6.99
N MET A 178 -2.29 9.59 -6.17
CA MET A 178 -2.18 9.45 -4.71
C MET A 178 -1.64 8.08 -4.29
N ARG A 179 -2.07 7.02 -4.98
CA ARG A 179 -1.63 5.64 -4.70
C ARG A 179 -0.20 5.39 -5.17
N LEU A 180 0.20 5.90 -6.33
CA LEU A 180 1.58 5.83 -6.79
C LEU A 180 2.52 6.59 -5.85
N ALA A 181 2.15 7.79 -5.43
CA ALA A 181 2.90 8.55 -4.42
C ALA A 181 3.04 7.76 -3.11
N THR A 182 1.96 7.15 -2.63
CA THR A 182 1.99 6.27 -1.44
C THR A 182 2.93 5.07 -1.63
N MET A 183 2.88 4.41 -2.79
CA MET A 183 3.78 3.29 -3.10
C MET A 183 5.24 3.73 -3.15
N VAL A 184 5.54 4.93 -3.66
CA VAL A 184 6.89 5.52 -3.66
C VAL A 184 7.35 5.80 -2.23
N ASP A 185 6.51 6.46 -1.42
CA ASP A 185 6.83 6.81 -0.02
C ASP A 185 7.11 5.56 0.82
N LEU A 186 6.33 4.49 0.62
CA LEU A 186 6.51 3.21 1.30
C LEU A 186 7.70 2.39 0.75
N GLY A 187 8.28 2.82 -0.37
CA GLY A 187 9.38 2.16 -1.05
C GLY A 187 8.96 0.89 -1.82
N LEU A 188 7.69 0.76 -2.19
CA LEU A 188 7.17 -0.36 -2.98
C LEU A 188 7.54 -0.25 -4.45
N ILE A 189 7.61 0.97 -4.98
CA ILE A 189 8.05 1.28 -6.34
C ILE A 189 9.08 2.41 -6.30
N VAL A 190 9.84 2.57 -7.39
CA VAL A 190 10.83 3.63 -7.56
C VAL A 190 10.59 4.38 -8.87
N PRO A 191 10.57 5.73 -8.85
CA PRO A 191 10.54 6.51 -10.08
C PRO A 191 11.92 6.52 -10.73
N VAL A 192 12.01 6.08 -11.99
CA VAL A 192 13.26 6.06 -12.78
C VAL A 192 12.99 6.68 -14.14
N ASN A 193 13.64 7.81 -14.45
CA ASN A 193 13.50 8.50 -15.74
C ASN A 193 12.04 8.76 -16.18
N GLY A 194 11.16 9.10 -15.23
CA GLY A 194 9.73 9.34 -15.51
C GLY A 194 8.91 8.06 -15.68
N GLN A 195 9.43 6.90 -15.27
CA GLN A 195 8.72 5.62 -15.26
C GLN A 195 8.57 5.10 -13.83
N PHE A 196 7.52 4.32 -13.58
CA PHE A 196 7.30 3.66 -12.30
C PHE A 196 7.80 2.22 -12.35
N CYS A 197 8.86 1.92 -11.58
CA CYS A 197 9.50 0.61 -11.59
C CYS A 197 9.35 -0.12 -10.24
N VAL A 198 9.03 -1.40 -10.30
CA VAL A 198 9.05 -2.33 -9.17
C VAL A 198 10.49 -2.84 -9.00
N PRO A 199 11.10 -2.74 -7.80
CA PRO A 199 12.41 -3.30 -7.56
C PRO A 199 12.44 -4.82 -7.83
N ASP A 200 13.49 -5.35 -8.47
CA ASP A 200 13.64 -6.79 -8.75
C ASP A 200 13.44 -7.67 -7.50
N SER A 201 13.89 -7.18 -6.34
CA SER A 201 13.75 -7.87 -5.06
C SER A 201 12.31 -7.94 -4.56
N HIS A 202 11.40 -7.09 -5.06
CA HIS A 202 9.98 -7.06 -4.72
C HIS A 202 9.11 -7.85 -5.71
N ALA A 203 9.63 -8.16 -6.90
CA ALA A 203 8.86 -8.86 -7.93
C ALA A 203 8.16 -10.15 -7.44
N PRO A 204 8.79 -11.03 -6.63
CA PRO A 204 8.11 -12.21 -6.09
C PRO A 204 6.93 -11.86 -5.16
N ALA A 205 7.07 -10.80 -4.35
CA ALA A 205 6.02 -10.35 -3.45
C ALA A 205 4.85 -9.71 -4.22
N LEU A 206 5.15 -8.94 -5.27
CA LEU A 206 4.12 -8.39 -6.16
C LEU A 206 3.37 -9.51 -6.88
N ILE A 207 4.06 -10.50 -7.46
CA ILE A 207 3.40 -11.63 -8.14
C ILE A 207 2.44 -12.34 -7.18
N GLU A 208 2.87 -12.64 -5.95
CA GLU A 208 2.00 -13.26 -4.96
C GLU A 208 0.79 -12.38 -4.60
N ALA A 209 0.97 -11.07 -4.47
CA ALA A 209 -0.13 -10.14 -4.23
C ALA A 209 -1.15 -10.13 -5.38
N LEU A 210 -0.67 -10.14 -6.63
CA LEU A 210 -1.51 -10.20 -7.83
C LEU A 210 -2.27 -11.52 -7.93
N ASP A 211 -1.62 -12.64 -7.60
CA ASP A 211 -2.24 -13.97 -7.60
C ASP A 211 -3.34 -14.07 -6.55
N ARG A 212 -3.12 -13.58 -5.32
CA ARG A 212 -4.15 -13.57 -4.26
C ARG A 212 -5.36 -12.73 -4.66
N ARG A 213 -5.15 -11.50 -5.14
CA ARG A 213 -6.24 -10.62 -5.61
C ARG A 213 -7.04 -11.26 -6.75
N ARG A 214 -6.37 -11.97 -7.66
CA ARG A 214 -7.04 -12.72 -8.72
C ARG A 214 -7.91 -13.84 -8.15
N LEU A 215 -7.43 -14.58 -7.16
CA LEU A 215 -8.20 -15.66 -6.53
C LEU A 215 -9.43 -15.15 -5.79
N ASP A 216 -9.31 -14.03 -5.07
CA ASP A 216 -10.42 -13.42 -4.33
C ASP A 216 -11.53 -12.91 -5.27
N THR A 217 -11.14 -12.34 -6.42
CA THR A 217 -12.07 -11.92 -7.48
C THR A 217 -12.61 -13.08 -8.33
N SER A 218 -12.01 -14.27 -8.24
CA SER A 218 -12.44 -15.48 -8.95
C SER A 218 -13.44 -16.31 -8.15
N THR A 219 -13.88 -15.86 -6.97
CA THR A 219 -14.98 -16.50 -6.25
C THR A 219 -16.20 -16.55 -7.17
N PRO A 220 -16.71 -17.73 -7.54
CA PRO A 220 -17.78 -17.84 -8.51
C PRO A 220 -19.03 -17.16 -7.97
N ALA A 221 -19.53 -16.19 -8.75
CA ALA A 221 -20.92 -15.78 -8.69
C ALA A 221 -21.77 -16.98 -9.16
N ASP A 222 -21.99 -17.95 -8.28
CA ASP A 222 -23.06 -18.94 -8.29
C ASP A 222 -22.83 -19.95 -7.15
N LEU A 223 -23.45 -19.69 -6.00
CA LEU A 223 -24.07 -20.67 -5.10
C LEU A 223 -25.30 -20.04 -4.45
#